data_AF-G3SL09-F1
#
_entry.id   AF-G3SL09-F1
#
_cell.length_a   1.000
_cell.length_b   1.000
_cell.length_c   1.000
_cell.angle_alpha   90.00
_cell.angle_beta   90.00
_cell.angle_gamma   90.00
#
_symmetry.space_group_name_H-M   'P 1'
#
loop_
_entity.id
_entity.type
_entity.pdbx_description
1 polymer ?
#
loop_
_entity_poly.entity_id
_entity_poly.type
_entity_poly.pdbx_seq_one_letter_code
_entity_poly.pdbx_strand_id
1 'polypeptide(L)'
;MAPRNLLYMRSNFILTSRCWMIRFSTEILFKSVSFRLFGVKCNNADGKSLEKDELLNNLLTMGVDIDMAKKRQPGVFNRMVTNEQDLKMFLLSKGASKEVIASIISRYPRAITRTPESLSERWDLWRKIMASDLEIVNIVERSPESFFRSSNNLNLENNIKFLYSIGLTHKCLCRLLTNAPRTFSNSLDLNKQMVEFLRAVCLSLGHKDPADVVRKIIFKNPFILIQSTKRVKTNIEFLQSAFNLNSEKLLALICGPGAEILGLSSDCAKRNYANIKEKLFSLGCTEEDVQKFVLSYPDMILLAEKKFNDKIDYLIQEKINISQIIKNPRVLDSSLNTLKTRINELINAGYDLSTSSITPLSWSLKRYKAKLKKLNG
;
A
#
# COMPACT_ATOMS: atom_id res chain seq x y z
N MET A 1 -40.64 -13.67 1.92
CA MET A 1 -39.74 -13.01 2.89
C MET A 1 -38.30 -13.38 2.54
N ALA A 2 -37.49 -12.40 2.16
CA ALA A 2 -36.12 -12.59 1.68
C ALA A 2 -35.16 -11.79 2.58
N PRO A 3 -33.94 -12.27 2.87
CA PRO A 3 -32.87 -11.40 3.28
C PRO A 3 -32.01 -11.03 2.06
N ARG A 4 -32.08 -9.76 1.66
CA ARG A 4 -31.16 -9.10 0.74
C ARG A 4 -29.97 -8.56 1.54
N ASN A 5 -28.75 -8.82 1.05
CA ASN A 5 -27.63 -7.86 0.90
C ASN A 5 -26.27 -8.59 0.93
N LEU A 6 -25.94 -9.26 -0.18
CA LEU A 6 -24.56 -9.60 -0.53
C LEU A 6 -23.92 -8.34 -1.16
N LEU A 7 -23.14 -7.59 -0.37
CA LEU A 7 -22.33 -6.49 -0.89
C LEU A 7 -21.09 -7.06 -1.58
N TYR A 8 -21.14 -7.05 -2.91
CA TYR A 8 -20.05 -7.39 -3.81
C TYR A 8 -18.93 -6.34 -3.68
N MET A 9 -17.95 -6.60 -2.82
CA MET A 9 -16.70 -5.85 -2.74
C MET A 9 -15.92 -6.06 -4.05
N ARG A 10 -15.92 -5.05 -4.90
CA ARG A 10 -15.16 -5.05 -6.16
C ARG A 10 -13.67 -4.88 -5.81
N SER A 11 -12.98 -6.01 -5.67
CA SER A 11 -11.53 -6.09 -5.46
C SER A 11 -10.79 -5.79 -6.77
N ASN A 12 -10.78 -4.53 -7.19
CA ASN A 12 -9.77 -4.06 -8.14
C ASN A 12 -8.50 -3.71 -7.34
N PHE A 13 -7.83 -4.74 -6.82
CA PHE A 13 -6.47 -4.56 -6.33
C PHE A 13 -5.56 -4.44 -7.54
N ILE A 14 -5.22 -3.20 -7.90
CA ILE A 14 -4.00 -2.97 -8.67
C ILE A 14 -2.87 -3.38 -7.72
N LEU A 15 -2.36 -4.60 -7.87
CA LEU A 15 -1.02 -4.96 -7.45
C LEU A 15 -0.07 -4.01 -8.19
N THR A 16 0.13 -2.82 -7.63
CA THR A 16 1.29 -2.01 -7.95
C THR A 16 2.48 -2.89 -7.59
N SER A 17 3.26 -3.24 -8.62
CA SER A 17 4.47 -4.01 -8.48
C SER A 17 5.33 -3.31 -7.43
N ARG A 18 5.50 -3.97 -6.28
CA ARG A 18 6.30 -3.46 -5.17
C ARG A 18 7.76 -3.41 -5.63
N CYS A 19 8.21 -2.25 -6.09
CA CYS A 19 9.63 -1.93 -6.09
C CYS A 19 10.03 -1.67 -4.63
N TRP A 20 10.26 -2.72 -3.87
CA TRP A 20 11.00 -2.64 -2.61
C TRP A 20 12.49 -2.69 -2.93
N MET A 21 13.01 -1.56 -3.42
CA MET A 21 14.44 -1.25 -3.30
C MET A 21 14.56 0.07 -2.57
N ILE A 22 14.68 -0.01 -1.25
CA ILE A 22 15.35 1.06 -0.50
C ILE A 22 16.84 0.82 -0.75
N ARG A 23 17.39 1.46 -1.80
CA ARG A 23 18.82 1.74 -1.84
C ARG A 23 19.07 2.84 -0.81
N PHE A 24 19.78 2.51 0.26
CA PHE A 24 20.38 3.51 1.12
C PHE A 24 21.48 4.20 0.31
N SER A 25 21.33 5.49 0.03
CA SER A 25 22.47 6.31 -0.41
C SER A 25 23.38 6.53 0.79
N THR A 26 24.56 5.92 0.72
CA THR A 26 25.73 6.22 1.53
C THR A 26 26.31 7.55 1.08
N GLU A 27 26.35 8.54 1.96
CA GLU A 27 27.44 9.53 2.04
C GLU A 27 27.25 10.38 3.30
N ILE A 28 28.21 10.28 4.23
CA ILE A 28 28.86 11.37 4.98
C ILE A 28 29.99 10.69 5.78
N LEU A 29 31.22 10.84 5.27
CA LEU A 29 32.48 10.87 6.03
C LEU A 29 32.59 12.30 6.60
N PHE A 30 32.91 12.61 7.86
CA PHE A 30 34.14 12.32 8.59
C PHE A 30 33.95 12.41 10.13
N LYS A 31 34.78 11.63 10.81
CA LYS A 31 35.16 11.52 12.23
C LYS A 31 34.91 12.71 13.18
N SER A 32 34.48 12.38 14.41
CA SER A 32 35.25 12.71 15.62
C SER A 32 35.21 11.53 16.60
N VAL A 33 36.39 11.15 17.08
CA VAL A 33 36.64 10.02 17.98
C VAL A 33 36.52 10.53 19.40
N SER A 34 35.68 9.89 20.22
CA SER A 34 35.71 10.08 21.68
C SER A 34 35.95 8.72 22.33
N PHE A 35 37.12 8.59 22.95
CA PHE A 35 37.56 7.42 23.70
C PHE A 35 36.63 7.17 24.89
N ARG A 36 36.09 5.95 25.00
CA ARG A 36 35.55 5.45 26.27
C ARG A 36 36.45 4.34 26.80
N LEU A 37 36.86 4.52 28.05
CA LEU A 37 37.73 3.65 28.83
C LEU A 37 37.24 2.20 28.83
N PHE A 38 38.19 1.28 28.67
CA PHE A 38 38.01 -0.16 28.81
C PHE A 38 37.57 -0.51 30.23
N GLY A 39 36.31 -0.95 30.38
CA GLY A 39 35.88 -1.74 31.52
C GLY A 39 36.25 -3.21 31.29
N VAL A 40 37.05 -3.76 32.20
CA VAL A 40 37.49 -5.16 32.22
C VAL A 40 36.29 -6.11 32.11
N LYS A 41 36.31 -6.99 31.10
CA LYS A 41 35.37 -8.11 30.98
C LYS A 41 35.81 -9.23 31.93
N CYS A 42 35.02 -9.53 32.95
CA CYS A 42 35.06 -10.85 33.58
C CYS A 42 34.43 -11.88 32.63
N ASN A 43 35.17 -12.96 32.40
CA ASN A 43 34.82 -14.06 31.50
C ASN A 43 33.69 -14.92 32.08
N ASN A 44 32.54 -14.91 31.41
CA ASN A 44 31.64 -16.08 31.32
C ASN A 44 31.47 -16.36 29.83
N ALA A 45 32.34 -17.20 29.27
CA ALA A 45 32.38 -17.51 27.84
C ALA A 45 31.52 -18.73 27.48
N ASP A 46 31.40 -19.72 28.38
CA ASP A 46 30.81 -21.02 28.06
C ASP A 46 29.28 -21.03 28.02
N GLY A 47 28.60 -20.20 28.83
CA GLY A 47 27.13 -20.07 28.77
C GLY A 47 26.64 -19.28 27.54
N LYS A 48 27.49 -18.39 26.99
CA LYS A 48 27.12 -17.50 25.87
C LYS A 48 27.13 -18.18 24.51
N SER A 49 27.94 -19.23 24.33
CA SER A 49 27.93 -20.04 23.11
C SER A 49 26.70 -20.93 23.07
N LEU A 50 26.37 -21.58 24.19
CA LEU A 50 25.26 -22.54 24.30
C LEU A 50 23.89 -21.92 23.98
N GLU A 51 23.54 -20.76 24.57
CA GLU A 51 22.26 -20.08 24.31
C GLU A 51 22.13 -19.63 22.84
N LYS A 52 23.26 -19.25 22.22
CA LYS A 52 23.28 -18.83 20.82
C LYS A 52 23.11 -20.01 19.88
N ASP A 53 23.71 -21.15 20.20
CA ASP A 53 23.57 -22.39 19.45
C ASP A 53 22.14 -22.95 19.58
N GLU A 54 21.53 -22.84 20.77
CA GLU A 54 20.13 -23.19 21.00
C GLU A 54 19.17 -22.34 20.16
N LEU A 55 19.33 -21.01 20.16
CA LEU A 55 18.52 -20.12 19.31
C LEU A 55 18.61 -20.52 17.83
N LEU A 56 19.82 -20.77 17.32
CA LEU A 56 20.00 -21.15 15.91
C LEU A 56 19.31 -22.49 15.60
N ASN A 57 19.42 -23.48 16.49
CA ASN A 57 18.73 -24.76 16.36
C ASN A 57 17.20 -24.60 16.38
N ASN A 58 16.67 -23.78 17.27
CA ASN A 58 15.24 -23.47 17.35
C ASN A 58 14.75 -22.81 16.05
N LEU A 59 15.50 -21.85 15.50
CA LEU A 59 15.14 -21.20 14.25
C LEU A 59 15.20 -22.16 13.05
N LEU A 60 16.21 -23.05 13.00
CA LEU A 60 16.31 -24.09 11.97
C LEU A 60 15.11 -25.04 12.02
N THR A 61 14.76 -25.54 13.20
CA THR A 61 13.61 -26.46 13.37
C THR A 61 12.26 -25.78 13.09
N MET A 62 12.18 -24.46 13.23
CA MET A 62 11.01 -23.67 12.83
C MET A 62 10.94 -23.40 11.31
N GLY A 63 11.97 -23.72 10.53
CA GLY A 63 12.02 -23.45 9.09
C GLY A 63 12.30 -21.98 8.76
N VAL A 64 12.94 -21.24 9.68
CA VAL A 64 13.29 -19.83 9.47
C VAL A 64 14.48 -19.73 8.52
N ASP A 65 14.38 -18.86 7.52
CA ASP A 65 15.53 -18.38 6.74
C ASP A 65 16.45 -17.52 7.63
N ILE A 66 17.47 -18.17 8.20
CA ILE A 66 18.42 -17.57 9.16
C ILE A 66 19.31 -16.54 8.48
N ASP A 67 19.71 -16.77 7.23
CA ASP A 67 20.60 -15.87 6.50
C ASP A 67 19.90 -14.55 6.21
N MET A 68 18.64 -14.63 5.75
CA MET A 68 17.80 -13.44 5.59
C MET A 68 17.59 -12.71 6.92
N ALA A 69 17.32 -13.45 7.99
CA ALA A 69 17.09 -12.89 9.31
C ALA A 69 18.34 -12.15 9.83
N LYS A 70 19.52 -12.79 9.79
CA LYS A 70 20.81 -12.19 10.19
C LYS A 70 21.13 -10.96 9.35
N LYS A 71 20.91 -11.00 8.04
CA LYS A 71 21.13 -9.86 7.15
C LYS A 71 20.23 -8.67 7.51
N ARG A 72 18.98 -8.92 7.90
CA ARG A 72 18.00 -7.85 8.23
C ARG A 72 18.25 -7.23 9.60
N GLN A 73 18.47 -8.04 10.63
CA GLN A 73 18.57 -7.57 12.02
C GLN A 73 19.66 -8.33 12.79
N PRO A 74 20.95 -8.13 12.46
CA PRO A 74 22.04 -8.90 13.04
C PRO A 74 22.13 -8.75 14.56
N GLY A 75 21.78 -7.58 15.09
CA GLY A 75 21.79 -7.31 16.53
C GLY A 75 20.80 -8.16 17.36
N VAL A 76 19.80 -8.80 16.74
CA VAL A 76 18.90 -9.73 17.44
C VAL A 76 19.63 -11.01 17.85
N PHE A 77 20.55 -11.49 17.01
CA PHE A 77 21.33 -12.72 17.25
C PHE A 77 22.48 -12.54 18.25
N ASN A 78 22.67 -11.33 18.75
CA ASN A 78 23.64 -11.00 19.80
C ASN A 78 22.98 -10.81 21.17
N ARG A 79 21.66 -11.02 21.28
CA ARG A 79 20.95 -10.92 22.55
C ARG A 79 21.18 -12.20 23.36
N MET A 80 21.29 -12.04 24.68
CA MET A 80 21.39 -13.17 25.60
C MET A 80 20.03 -13.89 25.75
N VAL A 81 18.93 -13.13 25.76
CA VAL A 81 17.58 -13.68 25.94
C VAL A 81 16.73 -13.43 24.70
N THR A 82 16.12 -14.50 24.19
CA THR A 82 15.12 -14.54 23.13
C THR A 82 13.94 -15.43 23.54
N ASN A 83 12.78 -15.18 22.94
CA ASN A 83 11.49 -15.79 23.28
C ASN A 83 10.86 -16.43 22.03
N GLU A 84 11.67 -17.06 21.16
CA GLU A 84 11.23 -17.59 19.87
C GLU A 84 10.19 -18.71 20.02
N GLN A 85 10.32 -19.54 21.06
CA GLN A 85 9.38 -20.61 21.34
C GLN A 85 8.05 -20.06 21.87
N ASP A 86 8.09 -19.07 22.75
CA ASP A 86 6.88 -18.38 23.23
C ASP A 86 6.14 -17.68 22.10
N LEU A 87 6.88 -16.97 21.23
CA LEU A 87 6.30 -16.33 20.04
C LEU A 87 5.63 -17.36 19.13
N LYS A 88 6.29 -18.50 18.89
CA LYS A 88 5.75 -19.60 18.09
C LYS A 88 4.44 -20.11 18.69
N MET A 89 4.43 -20.43 19.98
CA MET A 89 3.23 -20.93 20.67
C MET A 89 2.11 -19.89 20.70
N PHE A 90 2.45 -18.62 20.91
CA PHE A 90 1.50 -17.51 20.85
C PHE A 90 0.84 -17.44 19.47
N LEU A 91 1.61 -17.41 18.39
CA LEU A 91 1.07 -17.30 17.02
C LEU A 91 0.29 -18.56 16.60
N LEU A 92 0.72 -19.76 17.01
CA LEU A 92 -0.03 -20.99 16.81
C LEU A 92 -1.40 -20.93 17.50
N SER A 93 -1.47 -20.44 18.74
CA SER A 93 -2.74 -20.31 19.47
C SER A 93 -3.71 -19.31 18.83
N LYS A 94 -3.21 -18.40 17.98
CA LYS A 94 -4.01 -17.47 17.17
C LYS A 94 -4.34 -17.98 15.77
N GLY A 95 -3.92 -19.19 15.42
CA GLY A 95 -4.23 -19.85 14.15
C GLY A 95 -3.25 -19.58 13.00
N ALA A 96 -2.06 -19.03 13.28
CA ALA A 96 -1.00 -18.94 12.27
C ALA A 96 -0.40 -20.32 11.99
N SER A 97 -0.13 -20.64 10.71
CA SER A 97 0.58 -21.87 10.36
C SER A 97 2.07 -21.78 10.68
N LYS A 98 2.76 -22.93 10.73
CA LYS A 98 4.21 -22.99 10.98
C LYS A 98 4.99 -22.21 9.92
N GLU A 99 4.56 -22.27 8.66
CA GLU A 99 5.17 -21.58 7.52
C GLU A 99 5.00 -20.07 7.63
N VAL A 100 3.82 -19.60 8.08
CA VAL A 100 3.56 -18.18 8.34
C VAL A 100 4.45 -17.66 9.46
N ILE A 101 4.60 -18.43 10.55
CA ILE A 101 5.47 -18.07 11.69
C ILE A 101 6.92 -17.98 11.24
N ALA A 102 7.41 -18.98 10.50
CA ALA A 102 8.76 -18.98 9.96
C ALA A 102 9.01 -17.74 9.08
N SER A 103 8.09 -17.47 8.15
CA SER A 103 8.13 -16.30 7.26
C SER A 103 8.11 -14.97 8.01
N ILE A 104 7.35 -14.87 9.11
CA ILE A 104 7.31 -13.69 10.00
C ILE A 104 8.68 -13.46 10.61
N ILE A 105 9.29 -14.48 11.22
CA ILE A 105 10.57 -14.37 11.92
C ILE A 105 11.70 -14.07 10.94
N SER A 106 11.73 -14.73 9.77
CA SER A 106 12.73 -14.46 8.72
C SER A 106 12.73 -13.00 8.26
N ARG A 107 11.54 -12.39 8.12
CA ARG A 107 11.40 -11.01 7.65
C ARG A 107 11.52 -9.97 8.75
N TYR A 108 11.23 -10.33 10.00
CA TYR A 108 11.30 -9.42 11.15
C TYR A 108 11.79 -10.10 12.43
N PRO A 109 13.10 -10.44 12.53
CA PRO A 109 13.66 -11.23 13.63
C PRO A 109 13.40 -10.66 15.03
N ARG A 110 13.31 -9.34 15.19
CA ARG A 110 12.98 -8.67 16.47
C ARG A 110 11.62 -9.10 17.04
N ALA A 111 10.78 -9.78 16.28
CA ALA A 111 9.57 -10.41 16.79
C ALA A 111 9.86 -11.37 17.95
N ILE A 112 10.97 -12.11 17.92
CA ILE A 112 11.34 -13.09 18.96
C ILE A 112 11.80 -12.43 20.27
N THR A 113 11.91 -11.12 20.34
CA THR A 113 12.34 -10.41 21.56
C THR A 113 11.14 -9.86 22.35
N ARG A 114 9.92 -10.32 22.07
CA ARG A 114 8.69 -9.85 22.71
C ARG A 114 8.27 -10.84 23.78
N THR A 115 7.79 -10.32 24.91
CA THR A 115 7.27 -11.17 25.99
C THR A 115 5.83 -11.60 25.68
N PRO A 116 5.35 -12.74 26.20
CA PRO A 116 3.97 -13.20 26.01
C PRO A 116 2.93 -12.14 26.41
N GLU A 117 3.16 -11.41 27.51
CA GLU A 117 2.24 -10.41 28.04
C GLU A 117 2.11 -9.23 27.08
N SER A 118 3.24 -8.72 26.58
CA SER A 118 3.27 -7.61 25.62
C SER A 118 2.62 -8.00 24.30
N LEU A 119 2.79 -9.25 23.84
CA LEU A 119 2.15 -9.79 22.65
C LEU A 119 0.63 -9.89 22.84
N SER A 120 0.17 -10.43 23.97
CA SER A 120 -1.25 -10.58 24.29
C SER A 120 -1.95 -9.24 24.35
N GLU A 121 -1.43 -8.29 25.13
CA GLU A 121 -2.01 -6.94 25.27
C GLU A 121 -2.10 -6.24 23.90
N ARG A 122 -1.04 -6.35 23.08
CA ARG A 122 -1.01 -5.75 21.75
C ARG A 122 -2.04 -6.37 20.81
N TRP A 123 -2.22 -7.68 20.90
CA TRP A 123 -3.21 -8.43 20.14
C TRP A 123 -4.63 -8.03 20.52
N ASP A 124 -4.91 -7.89 21.82
CA ASP A 124 -6.20 -7.45 22.33
C ASP A 124 -6.54 -6.03 21.86
N LEU A 125 -5.56 -5.13 21.80
CA LEU A 125 -5.73 -3.81 21.20
C LEU A 125 -6.09 -3.87 19.71
N TRP A 126 -5.52 -4.80 18.94
CA TRP A 126 -5.93 -5.02 17.55
C TRP A 126 -7.32 -5.66 17.46
N ARG A 127 -7.72 -6.52 18.40
CA ARG A 127 -9.07 -7.11 18.49
C ARG A 127 -10.16 -6.12 18.89
N LYS A 128 -9.81 -4.96 19.48
CA LYS A 128 -10.76 -3.83 19.59
C LYS A 128 -11.17 -3.27 18.22
N ILE A 129 -10.41 -3.55 17.17
CA ILE A 129 -10.67 -3.10 15.79
C ILE A 129 -11.08 -4.28 14.90
N MET A 130 -10.29 -5.35 14.86
CA MET A 130 -10.53 -6.55 14.03
C MET A 130 -11.49 -7.51 14.71
N ALA A 131 -12.40 -8.11 13.93
CA ALA A 131 -13.40 -9.02 14.47
C ALA A 131 -12.80 -10.39 14.83
N SER A 132 -11.79 -10.85 14.09
CA SER A 132 -11.23 -12.20 14.22
C SER A 132 -9.70 -12.24 14.33
N ASP A 133 -9.19 -13.31 14.93
CA ASP A 133 -7.74 -13.58 14.98
C ASP A 133 -7.16 -13.87 13.59
N LEU A 134 -7.93 -14.54 12.73
CA LEU A 134 -7.54 -14.83 11.35
C LEU A 134 -7.27 -13.56 10.54
N GLU A 135 -8.07 -12.50 10.71
CA GLU A 135 -7.81 -11.20 10.08
C GLU A 135 -6.46 -10.60 10.54
N ILE A 136 -6.15 -10.69 11.83
CA ILE A 136 -4.88 -10.22 12.38
C ILE A 136 -3.72 -11.05 11.83
N VAL A 137 -3.84 -12.38 11.83
CA VAL A 137 -2.83 -13.29 11.26
C VAL A 137 -2.54 -12.90 9.80
N ASN A 138 -3.56 -12.71 8.97
CA ASN A 138 -3.41 -12.30 7.56
C ASN A 138 -2.71 -10.92 7.41
N ILE A 139 -2.89 -10.01 8.36
CA ILE A 139 -2.20 -8.70 8.37
C ILE A 139 -0.73 -8.88 8.76
N VAL A 140 -0.46 -9.63 9.84
CA VAL A 140 0.89 -9.89 10.35
C VAL A 140 1.70 -10.70 9.35
N GLU A 141 1.09 -11.66 8.66
CA GLU A 141 1.71 -12.41 7.57
C GLU A 141 2.15 -11.46 6.44
N ARG A 142 1.28 -10.55 5.96
CA ARG A 142 1.67 -9.58 4.93
C ARG A 142 2.72 -8.57 5.39
N SER A 143 2.63 -8.14 6.65
CA SER A 143 3.42 -7.04 7.19
C SER A 143 3.76 -7.30 8.67
N PRO A 144 4.75 -8.17 8.96
CA PRO A 144 5.12 -8.47 10.34
C PRO A 144 5.60 -7.22 11.08
N GLU A 145 6.32 -6.36 10.35
CA GLU A 145 6.90 -5.14 10.85
C GLU A 145 5.88 -4.22 11.55
N SER A 146 4.67 -4.06 11.02
CA SER A 146 3.68 -3.16 11.62
C SER A 146 3.23 -3.62 13.02
N PHE A 147 3.23 -4.93 13.27
CA PHE A 147 2.91 -5.45 14.59
C PHE A 147 4.15 -5.43 15.49
N PHE A 148 5.28 -5.95 15.02
CA PHE A 148 6.45 -6.22 15.87
C PHE A 148 7.47 -5.07 16.00
N ARG A 149 7.36 -3.98 15.21
CA ARG A 149 8.36 -2.89 15.24
C ARG A 149 8.36 -2.10 16.55
N SER A 150 7.21 -1.95 17.19
CA SER A 150 7.06 -1.25 18.47
C SER A 150 6.54 -2.21 19.53
N SER A 151 7.05 -2.09 20.76
CA SER A 151 6.47 -2.70 21.97
C SER A 151 5.67 -1.72 22.82
N ASN A 152 5.53 -0.46 22.37
CA ASN A 152 4.81 0.55 23.14
C ASN A 152 3.30 0.40 22.88
N ASN A 153 2.63 -0.37 23.75
CA ASN A 153 1.19 -0.62 23.69
C ASN A 153 0.37 0.60 24.13
N LEU A 154 0.87 1.42 25.06
CA LEU A 154 0.27 2.71 25.42
C LEU A 154 0.17 3.65 24.20
N ASN A 155 1.23 3.76 23.40
CA ASN A 155 1.20 4.56 22.17
C ASN A 155 0.21 3.98 21.13
N LEU A 156 0.12 2.66 21.01
CA LEU A 156 -0.89 2.01 20.16
C LEU A 156 -2.31 2.39 20.61
N GLU A 157 -2.60 2.25 21.91
CA GLU A 157 -3.90 2.62 22.47
C GLU A 157 -4.23 4.11 22.26
N ASN A 158 -3.26 4.99 22.50
CA ASN A 158 -3.40 6.42 22.26
C ASN A 158 -3.65 6.75 20.78
N ASN A 159 -3.01 6.04 19.85
CA ASN A 159 -3.32 6.17 18.43
C ASN A 159 -4.76 5.76 18.11
N ILE A 160 -5.25 4.67 18.70
CA ILE A 160 -6.64 4.23 18.51
C ILE A 160 -7.61 5.31 19.01
N LYS A 161 -7.38 5.83 20.23
CA LYS A 161 -8.18 6.92 20.82
C LYS A 161 -8.16 8.17 19.95
N PHE A 162 -6.98 8.58 19.48
CA PHE A 162 -6.81 9.74 18.62
C PHE A 162 -7.52 9.59 17.27
N LEU A 163 -7.42 8.42 16.62
CA LEU A 163 -8.10 8.18 15.35
C LEU A 163 -9.63 8.23 15.50
N TYR A 164 -10.18 7.75 16.62
CA TYR A 164 -11.58 7.97 16.96
C TYR A 164 -11.90 9.45 17.23
N SER A 165 -11.05 10.17 17.96
CA SER A 165 -11.31 11.57 18.32
C SER A 165 -11.34 12.52 17.13
N ILE A 166 -10.71 12.17 16.00
CA ILE A 166 -10.81 12.94 14.75
C ILE A 166 -12.06 12.54 13.91
N GLY A 167 -12.93 11.70 14.45
CA GLY A 167 -14.20 11.29 13.86
C GLY A 167 -14.12 10.13 12.88
N LEU A 168 -13.04 9.33 12.89
CA LEU A 168 -13.01 8.11 12.08
C LEU A 168 -13.89 7.03 12.70
N THR A 169 -14.70 6.38 11.86
CA THR A 169 -15.57 5.29 12.30
C THR A 169 -14.76 4.01 12.53
N HIS A 170 -15.31 3.07 13.30
CA HIS A 170 -14.74 1.74 13.50
C HIS A 170 -14.43 1.04 12.16
N LYS A 171 -15.34 1.14 11.18
CA LYS A 171 -15.14 0.65 9.80
C LYS A 171 -13.92 1.28 9.11
N CYS A 172 -13.68 2.56 9.34
CA CYS A 172 -12.50 3.25 8.79
C CYS A 172 -11.22 2.77 9.47
N LEU A 173 -11.21 2.60 10.79
CA LEU A 173 -10.07 1.99 11.50
C LEU A 173 -9.80 0.56 11.04
N CYS A 174 -10.86 -0.22 10.78
CA CYS A 174 -10.71 -1.55 10.20
C CYS A 174 -9.98 -1.48 8.85
N ARG A 175 -10.47 -0.62 7.94
CA ARG A 175 -9.84 -0.39 6.64
C ARG A 175 -8.39 0.06 6.78
N LEU A 176 -8.07 0.95 7.72
CA LEU A 176 -6.71 1.40 7.98
C LEU A 176 -5.82 0.25 8.47
N LEU A 177 -6.27 -0.53 9.45
CA LEU A 177 -5.46 -1.61 10.01
C LEU A 177 -5.25 -2.74 8.98
N THR A 178 -6.26 -3.05 8.17
CA THR A 178 -6.13 -4.03 7.09
C THR A 178 -5.16 -3.57 6.00
N ASN A 179 -5.26 -2.31 5.53
CA ASN A 179 -4.51 -1.85 4.36
C ASN A 179 -3.16 -1.24 4.72
N ALA A 180 -3.11 -0.39 5.74
CA ALA A 180 -1.93 0.35 6.20
C ALA A 180 -1.67 0.11 7.70
N PRO A 181 -1.40 -1.14 8.13
CA PRO A 181 -1.24 -1.48 9.55
C PRO A 181 -0.11 -0.69 10.24
N ARG A 182 0.86 -0.18 9.45
CA ARG A 182 1.95 0.65 9.95
C ARG A 182 1.45 1.95 10.62
N THR A 183 0.26 2.46 10.27
CA THR A 183 -0.38 3.62 10.94
C THR A 183 -0.45 3.45 12.46
N PHE A 184 -0.70 2.23 12.94
CA PHE A 184 -0.84 1.91 14.36
C PHE A 184 0.50 1.69 15.08
N SER A 185 1.59 1.70 14.33
CA SER A 185 2.97 1.64 14.86
C SER A 185 3.70 2.98 14.79
N ASN A 186 3.10 3.99 14.17
CA ASN A 186 3.59 5.37 14.20
C ASN A 186 3.57 5.89 15.64
N SER A 187 4.44 6.85 15.95
CA SER A 187 4.22 7.65 17.16
C SER A 187 2.90 8.42 17.02
N LEU A 188 2.26 8.70 18.15
CA LEU A 188 1.07 9.55 18.18
C LEU A 188 1.31 10.89 17.45
N ASP A 189 2.47 11.50 17.70
CA ASP A 189 2.82 12.79 17.09
C ASP A 189 2.95 12.71 15.57
N LEU A 190 3.44 11.61 15.03
CA LEU A 190 3.56 11.44 13.58
C LEU A 190 2.17 11.38 12.92
N ASN A 191 1.21 10.68 13.55
CA ASN A 191 -0.17 10.67 13.07
C ASN A 191 -0.83 12.05 13.21
N LYS A 192 -0.60 12.76 14.33
CA LYS A 192 -1.07 14.14 14.52
C LYS A 192 -0.51 15.09 13.46
N GLN A 193 0.79 15.03 13.19
CA GLN A 193 1.45 15.89 12.19
C GLN A 193 0.81 15.75 10.81
N MET A 194 0.53 14.53 10.35
CA MET A 194 -0.16 14.34 9.07
C MET A 194 -1.59 14.89 9.10
N VAL A 195 -2.34 14.67 10.18
CA VAL A 195 -3.71 15.19 10.32
C VAL A 195 -3.73 16.71 10.32
N GLU A 196 -2.86 17.38 11.09
CA GLU A 196 -2.78 18.84 11.11
C GLU A 196 -2.30 19.41 9.77
N PHE A 197 -1.36 18.74 9.11
CA PHE A 197 -0.94 19.11 7.76
C PHE A 197 -2.12 19.06 6.78
N LEU A 198 -2.91 17.99 6.78
CA LEU A 198 -4.08 17.88 5.91
C LEU A 198 -5.13 18.95 6.24
N ARG A 199 -5.36 19.27 7.52
CA ARG A 199 -6.25 20.37 7.92
C ARG A 199 -5.77 21.72 7.39
N ALA A 200 -4.48 22.02 7.54
CA ALA A 200 -3.89 23.26 7.05
C ALA A 200 -4.04 23.40 5.53
N VAL A 201 -3.82 22.31 4.78
CA VAL A 201 -4.07 22.30 3.33
C VAL A 201 -5.54 22.60 3.01
N CYS A 202 -6.49 21.97 3.70
CA CYS A 202 -7.92 22.21 3.46
C CYS A 202 -8.33 23.66 3.71
N LEU A 203 -7.80 24.27 4.79
CA LEU A 203 -8.01 25.68 5.11
C LEU A 203 -7.41 26.60 4.04
N SER A 204 -6.19 26.32 3.58
CA SER A 204 -5.56 27.11 2.49
C SER A 204 -6.31 27.03 1.16
N LEU A 205 -7.10 25.96 0.95
CA LEU A 205 -7.94 25.76 -0.21
C LEU A 205 -9.37 26.30 -0.01
N GLY A 206 -9.64 27.00 1.11
CA GLY A 206 -10.92 27.68 1.36
C GLY A 206 -12.06 26.78 1.84
N HIS A 207 -11.78 25.55 2.29
CA HIS A 207 -12.83 24.65 2.79
C HIS A 207 -13.21 24.98 4.24
N LYS A 208 -14.53 25.13 4.50
CA LYS A 208 -15.07 25.55 5.81
C LYS A 208 -15.03 24.49 6.90
N ASP A 209 -15.07 23.21 6.53
CA ASP A 209 -14.93 22.07 7.45
C ASP A 209 -13.71 21.20 7.10
N PRO A 210 -12.53 21.48 7.67
CA PRO A 210 -11.34 20.67 7.44
C PRO A 210 -11.46 19.25 8.00
N ALA A 211 -12.27 19.03 9.03
CA ALA A 211 -12.37 17.73 9.68
C ALA A 211 -13.05 16.71 8.76
N ASP A 212 -14.12 17.11 8.08
CA ASP A 212 -14.79 16.25 7.10
C ASP A 212 -13.91 15.87 5.91
N VAL A 213 -13.16 16.84 5.40
CA VAL A 213 -12.23 16.61 4.30
C VAL A 213 -11.13 15.63 4.69
N VAL A 214 -10.53 15.79 5.87
CA VAL A 214 -9.52 14.86 6.38
C VAL A 214 -10.07 13.44 6.47
N ARG A 215 -11.29 13.26 6.99
CA ARG A 215 -11.94 11.95 7.05
C ARG A 215 -12.14 11.36 5.65
N LYS A 216 -12.58 12.16 4.67
CA LYS A 216 -12.75 11.73 3.27
C LYS A 216 -11.42 11.31 2.65
N ILE A 217 -10.35 12.08 2.83
CA ILE A 217 -9.00 11.75 2.32
C ILE A 217 -8.51 10.44 2.94
N ILE A 218 -8.60 10.28 4.26
CA ILE A 218 -8.18 9.05 4.96
C ILE A 218 -9.01 7.84 4.49
N PHE A 219 -10.31 8.02 4.31
CA PHE A 219 -11.18 6.96 3.83
C PHE A 219 -10.82 6.52 2.40
N LYS A 220 -10.60 7.48 1.50
CA LYS A 220 -10.22 7.21 0.11
C LYS A 220 -8.83 6.61 0.01
N ASN A 221 -7.85 7.23 0.65
CA ASN A 221 -6.47 6.77 0.67
C ASN A 221 -6.07 6.28 2.08
N PRO A 222 -6.22 4.97 2.39
CA PRO A 222 -5.86 4.43 3.70
C PRO A 222 -4.36 4.49 3.98
N PHE A 223 -3.53 4.76 2.98
CA PHE A 223 -2.08 4.83 3.13
C PHE A 223 -1.58 6.25 3.45
N ILE A 224 -2.47 7.26 3.55
CA ILE A 224 -2.06 8.66 3.72
C ILE A 224 -1.27 8.89 5.02
N LEU A 225 -1.67 8.23 6.12
CA LEU A 225 -1.05 8.39 7.45
C LEU A 225 0.35 7.77 7.57
N ILE A 226 0.78 7.00 6.58
CA ILE A 226 2.13 6.40 6.54
C ILE A 226 3.03 7.09 5.49
N GLN A 227 2.56 8.18 4.89
CA GLN A 227 3.37 9.03 4.02
C GLN A 227 4.04 10.15 4.82
N SER A 228 5.09 10.74 4.26
CA SER A 228 5.62 12.00 4.79
C SER A 228 4.79 13.18 4.30
N THR A 229 4.64 14.20 5.14
CA THR A 229 3.98 15.47 4.76
C THR A 229 4.66 16.13 3.57
N LYS A 230 5.99 16.06 3.48
CA LYS A 230 6.77 16.51 2.31
C LYS A 230 6.29 15.86 1.01
N ARG A 231 6.13 14.53 1.01
CA ARG A 231 5.66 13.78 -0.17
C ARG A 231 4.26 14.21 -0.58
N VAL A 232 3.34 14.26 0.39
CA VAL A 232 1.96 14.68 0.14
C VAL A 232 1.91 16.09 -0.42
N LYS A 233 2.65 17.03 0.19
CA LYS A 233 2.75 18.43 -0.26
C LYS A 233 3.21 18.53 -1.73
N THR A 234 4.32 17.87 -2.08
CA THR A 234 4.84 17.88 -3.45
C THR A 234 3.83 17.35 -4.47
N ASN A 235 3.07 16.31 -4.12
CA ASN A 235 2.05 15.75 -5.01
C ASN A 235 0.84 16.70 -5.16
N ILE A 236 0.46 17.44 -4.11
CA ILE A 236 -0.60 18.46 -4.19
C ILE A 236 -0.16 19.62 -5.07
N GLU A 237 1.05 20.14 -4.88
CA GLU A 237 1.64 21.21 -5.70
C GLU A 237 1.75 20.79 -7.17
N PHE A 238 2.13 19.54 -7.43
CA PHE A 238 2.13 18.97 -8.78
C PHE A 238 0.73 18.97 -9.39
N LEU A 239 -0.28 18.45 -8.69
CA LEU A 239 -1.65 18.39 -9.21
C LEU A 239 -2.20 19.79 -9.49
N GLN A 240 -1.91 20.77 -8.62
CA GLN A 240 -2.35 22.15 -8.82
C GLN A 240 -1.70 22.79 -10.04
N SER A 241 -0.37 22.67 -10.18
CA SER A 241 0.40 23.28 -11.26
C SER A 241 0.19 22.61 -12.62
N ALA A 242 0.19 21.28 -12.68
CA ALA A 242 0.10 20.54 -13.93
C ALA A 242 -1.28 20.67 -14.61
N PHE A 243 -2.34 20.90 -13.85
CA PHE A 243 -3.72 20.95 -14.34
C PHE A 243 -4.39 22.32 -14.13
N ASN A 244 -3.63 23.33 -13.68
CA ASN A 244 -4.12 24.69 -13.38
C ASN A 244 -5.43 24.69 -12.57
N LEU A 245 -5.49 23.86 -11.52
CA LEU A 245 -6.72 23.66 -10.76
C LEU A 245 -6.95 24.80 -9.78
N ASN A 246 -8.17 25.33 -9.78
CA ASN A 246 -8.64 26.15 -8.67
C ASN A 246 -8.81 25.30 -7.40
N SER A 247 -8.97 25.97 -6.25
CA SER A 247 -9.01 25.30 -4.96
C SER A 247 -10.14 24.27 -4.84
N GLU A 248 -11.32 24.56 -5.41
CA GLU A 248 -12.48 23.67 -5.38
C GLU A 248 -12.22 22.37 -6.17
N LYS A 249 -11.71 22.48 -7.41
CA LYS A 249 -11.39 21.32 -8.25
C LYS A 249 -10.26 20.49 -7.66
N LEU A 250 -9.25 21.15 -7.09
CA LEU A 250 -8.14 20.47 -6.41
C LEU A 250 -8.66 19.68 -5.20
N LEU A 251 -9.51 20.28 -4.36
CA LEU A 251 -10.15 19.59 -3.25
C LEU A 251 -10.97 18.38 -3.71
N ALA A 252 -11.82 18.55 -4.73
CA ALA A 252 -12.62 17.47 -5.28
C ALA A 252 -11.75 16.30 -5.79
N LEU A 253 -10.60 16.61 -6.40
CA LEU A 253 -9.64 15.63 -6.89
C LEU A 253 -8.99 14.85 -5.73
N ILE A 254 -8.40 15.55 -4.76
CA ILE A 254 -7.67 14.91 -3.65
C ILE A 254 -8.59 14.20 -2.63
N CYS A 255 -9.86 14.59 -2.55
CA CYS A 255 -10.90 13.91 -1.76
C CYS A 255 -11.59 12.78 -2.52
N GLY A 256 -11.30 12.62 -3.80
CA GLY A 256 -12.02 11.76 -4.72
C GLY A 256 -11.07 10.86 -5.51
N PRO A 257 -11.08 10.94 -6.85
CA PRO A 257 -10.35 10.00 -7.70
C PRO A 257 -8.83 10.19 -7.69
N GLY A 258 -8.32 11.36 -7.28
CA GLY A 258 -6.87 11.63 -7.19
C GLY A 258 -6.26 11.35 -5.81
N ALA A 259 -7.03 10.86 -4.84
CA ALA A 259 -6.57 10.69 -3.46
C ALA A 259 -5.33 9.78 -3.34
N GLU A 260 -5.24 8.75 -4.19
CA GLU A 260 -4.12 7.79 -4.18
C GLU A 260 -2.81 8.41 -4.72
N ILE A 261 -2.89 9.43 -5.60
CA ILE A 261 -1.72 10.12 -6.15
C ILE A 261 -0.89 10.76 -5.03
N LEU A 262 -1.53 11.19 -3.95
CA LEU A 262 -0.87 11.77 -2.77
C LEU A 262 0.18 10.84 -2.15
N GLY A 263 0.01 9.52 -2.32
CA GLY A 263 0.92 8.49 -1.79
C GLY A 263 2.11 8.15 -2.69
N LEU A 264 2.15 8.65 -3.93
CA LEU A 264 3.25 8.36 -4.85
C LEU A 264 4.57 8.95 -4.35
N SER A 265 5.67 8.24 -4.59
CA SER A 265 7.01 8.77 -4.30
C SER A 265 7.26 10.08 -5.05
N SER A 266 8.15 10.92 -4.50
CA SER A 266 8.55 12.17 -5.16
C SER A 266 8.92 11.90 -6.61
N ASP A 267 8.43 12.77 -7.50
CA ASP A 267 8.63 12.76 -8.95
C ASP A 267 7.99 11.61 -9.74
N CYS A 268 7.46 10.57 -9.09
CA CYS A 268 6.78 9.47 -9.79
C CYS A 268 5.53 9.96 -10.52
N ALA A 269 4.70 10.76 -9.85
CA ALA A 269 3.50 11.34 -10.46
C ALA A 269 3.84 12.22 -11.67
N LYS A 270 4.88 13.06 -11.53
CA LYS A 270 5.38 13.96 -12.58
C LYS A 270 5.90 13.17 -13.79
N ARG A 271 6.74 12.17 -13.55
CA ARG A 271 7.35 11.35 -14.61
C ARG A 271 6.29 10.52 -15.34
N ASN A 272 5.37 9.88 -14.62
CA ASN A 272 4.29 9.12 -15.23
C ASN A 272 3.37 10.04 -16.05
N TYR A 273 3.05 11.24 -15.56
CA TYR A 273 2.30 12.23 -16.35
C TYR A 273 3.07 12.69 -17.60
N ALA A 274 4.38 12.94 -17.50
CA ALA A 274 5.21 13.29 -18.65
C ALA A 274 5.21 12.19 -19.72
N ASN A 275 5.35 10.93 -19.33
CA ASN A 275 5.23 9.79 -20.25
C ASN A 275 3.83 9.70 -20.88
N ILE A 276 2.76 9.87 -20.11
CA ILE A 276 1.39 9.88 -20.65
C ILE A 276 1.25 10.98 -21.70
N LYS A 277 1.73 12.19 -21.39
CA LYS A 277 1.68 13.35 -22.28
C LYS A 277 2.45 13.09 -23.56
N GLU A 278 3.72 12.68 -23.47
CA GLU A 278 4.57 12.34 -24.62
C GLU A 278 3.91 11.26 -25.49
N LYS A 279 3.42 10.19 -24.87
CA LYS A 279 2.79 9.09 -25.60
C LYS A 279 1.54 9.54 -26.35
N LEU A 280 0.67 10.31 -25.71
CA LEU A 280 -0.57 10.78 -26.32
C LEU A 280 -0.30 11.86 -27.40
N PHE A 281 0.72 12.69 -27.22
CA PHE A 281 1.17 13.65 -28.23
C PHE A 281 1.71 12.95 -29.48
N SER A 282 2.48 11.86 -29.31
CA SER A 282 2.95 11.04 -30.44
C SER A 282 1.81 10.42 -31.26
N LEU A 283 0.59 10.38 -30.69
CA LEU A 283 -0.64 9.87 -31.32
C LEU A 283 -1.59 11.00 -31.75
N GLY A 284 -1.15 12.26 -31.70
CA GLY A 284 -1.90 13.42 -32.18
C GLY A 284 -2.92 14.02 -31.19
N CYS A 285 -2.88 13.67 -29.91
CA CYS A 285 -3.72 14.33 -28.90
C CYS A 285 -3.18 15.73 -28.54
N THR A 286 -4.06 16.70 -28.28
CA THR A 286 -3.67 18.03 -27.79
C THR A 286 -3.40 18.01 -26.28
N GLU A 287 -2.83 19.10 -25.74
CA GLU A 287 -2.65 19.25 -24.28
C GLU A 287 -3.99 19.15 -23.55
N GLU A 288 -5.04 19.77 -24.09
CA GLU A 288 -6.39 19.76 -23.51
C GLU A 288 -6.97 18.34 -23.47
N ASP A 289 -6.76 17.54 -24.53
CA ASP A 289 -7.18 16.13 -24.57
C ASP A 289 -6.50 15.32 -23.47
N VAL A 290 -5.18 15.50 -23.30
CA VAL A 290 -4.38 14.81 -22.27
C VAL A 290 -4.86 15.20 -20.87
N GLN A 291 -5.01 16.50 -20.60
CA GLN A 291 -5.47 16.98 -19.30
C GLN A 291 -6.88 16.47 -18.98
N LYS A 292 -7.80 16.53 -19.94
CA LYS A 292 -9.17 16.03 -19.78
C LYS A 292 -9.18 14.52 -19.53
N PHE A 293 -8.39 13.75 -20.26
CA PHE A 293 -8.24 12.31 -20.06
C PHE A 293 -7.75 12.00 -18.64
N VAL A 294 -6.64 12.62 -18.22
CA VAL A 294 -6.03 12.34 -16.91
C VAL A 294 -6.91 12.81 -15.76
N LEU A 295 -7.55 13.98 -15.85
CA LEU A 295 -8.48 14.45 -14.81
C LEU A 295 -9.75 13.58 -14.72
N SER A 296 -10.23 13.04 -15.86
CA SER A 296 -11.36 12.11 -15.86
C SER A 296 -11.01 10.74 -15.28
N TYR A 297 -9.73 10.36 -15.32
CA TYR A 297 -9.26 9.07 -14.87
C TYR A 297 -7.82 9.10 -14.31
N PRO A 298 -7.64 9.69 -13.10
CA PRO A 298 -6.33 9.92 -12.50
C PRO A 298 -5.54 8.65 -12.17
N ASP A 299 -6.20 7.49 -12.10
CA ASP A 299 -5.60 6.17 -11.88
C ASP A 299 -4.50 5.85 -12.92
N MET A 300 -4.51 6.49 -14.09
CA MET A 300 -3.46 6.32 -15.10
C MET A 300 -2.10 6.84 -14.62
N ILE A 301 -2.07 7.85 -13.75
CA ILE A 301 -0.82 8.32 -13.12
C ILE A 301 -0.21 7.23 -12.22
N LEU A 302 -1.02 6.29 -11.71
CA LEU A 302 -0.53 5.20 -10.86
C LEU A 302 0.10 4.04 -11.67
N LEU A 303 -0.11 4.01 -12.98
CA LEU A 303 0.39 2.95 -13.85
C LEU A 303 1.86 3.21 -14.22
N ALA A 304 2.68 2.16 -14.19
CA ALA A 304 4.07 2.27 -14.66
C ALA A 304 4.13 2.61 -16.16
N GLU A 305 5.08 3.45 -16.56
CA GLU A 305 5.27 3.95 -17.93
C GLU A 305 5.16 2.84 -18.98
N LYS A 306 5.97 1.78 -18.85
CA LYS A 306 5.93 0.62 -19.74
C LYS A 306 4.55 -0.04 -19.81
N LYS A 307 3.86 -0.19 -18.67
CA LYS A 307 2.52 -0.81 -18.65
C LYS A 307 1.48 0.07 -19.33
N PHE A 308 1.58 1.39 -19.23
CA PHE A 308 0.71 2.31 -19.95
C PHE A 308 0.99 2.23 -21.45
N ASN A 309 2.26 2.35 -21.85
CA ASN A 309 2.68 2.34 -23.25
C ASN A 309 2.30 1.01 -23.93
N ASP A 310 2.65 -0.14 -23.32
CA ASP A 310 2.32 -1.49 -23.84
C ASP A 310 0.80 -1.65 -24.08
N LYS A 311 -0.05 -1.08 -23.21
CA LYS A 311 -1.51 -1.15 -23.38
C LYS A 311 -1.97 -0.27 -24.53
N ILE A 312 -1.47 0.96 -24.62
CA ILE A 312 -1.81 1.88 -25.72
C ILE A 312 -1.36 1.29 -27.06
N ASP A 313 -0.10 0.87 -27.15
CA ASP A 313 0.48 0.30 -28.37
C ASP A 313 -0.32 -0.90 -28.87
N TYR A 314 -0.69 -1.80 -27.97
CA TYR A 314 -1.50 -2.96 -28.34
C TYR A 314 -2.89 -2.56 -28.85
N LEU A 315 -3.58 -1.61 -28.21
CA LEU A 315 -4.89 -1.15 -28.68
C LEU A 315 -4.79 -0.47 -30.06
N ILE A 316 -3.76 0.35 -30.29
CA ILE A 316 -3.52 1.00 -31.59
C ILE A 316 -3.19 -0.04 -32.67
N GLN A 317 -2.37 -1.05 -32.35
CA GLN A 317 -2.04 -2.15 -33.27
C GLN A 317 -3.31 -2.90 -33.74
N GLU A 318 -4.28 -3.07 -32.85
CA GLU A 318 -5.60 -3.67 -33.14
C GLU A 318 -6.59 -2.68 -33.77
N LYS A 319 -6.08 -1.60 -34.38
CA LYS A 319 -6.82 -0.57 -35.12
C LYS A 319 -7.87 0.19 -34.30
N ILE A 320 -7.74 0.21 -32.98
CA ILE A 320 -8.58 1.06 -32.11
C ILE A 320 -8.02 2.49 -32.15
N ASN A 321 -8.87 3.46 -32.47
CA ASN A 321 -8.45 4.85 -32.55
C ASN A 321 -8.15 5.43 -31.17
N ILE A 322 -7.09 6.24 -31.04
CA ILE A 322 -6.72 6.88 -29.76
C ILE A 322 -7.87 7.68 -29.14
N SER A 323 -8.69 8.33 -29.97
CA SER A 323 -9.88 9.08 -29.53
C SER A 323 -10.92 8.18 -28.85
N GLN A 324 -11.08 6.92 -29.28
CA GLN A 324 -11.96 5.96 -28.61
C GLN A 324 -11.41 5.59 -27.22
N ILE A 325 -10.09 5.43 -27.10
CA ILE A 325 -9.41 5.05 -25.86
C ILE A 325 -9.56 6.16 -24.81
N ILE A 326 -9.22 7.41 -25.16
CA ILE A 326 -9.28 8.54 -24.20
C ILE A 326 -10.72 8.91 -23.82
N LYS A 327 -11.70 8.66 -24.71
CA LYS A 327 -13.14 8.81 -24.38
C LYS A 327 -13.67 7.68 -23.50
N ASN A 328 -13.01 6.52 -23.47
CA ASN A 328 -13.42 5.35 -22.70
C ASN A 328 -12.28 4.84 -21.79
N PRO A 329 -11.73 5.70 -20.90
CA PRO A 329 -10.47 5.44 -20.19
C PRO A 329 -10.49 4.15 -19.35
N ARG A 330 -11.68 3.70 -18.93
CA ARG A 330 -11.93 2.44 -18.23
C ARG A 330 -11.44 1.20 -18.97
N VAL A 331 -11.25 1.22 -20.29
CA VAL A 331 -10.62 0.09 -21.02
C VAL A 331 -9.23 -0.22 -20.48
N LEU A 332 -8.54 0.79 -19.92
CA LEU A 332 -7.22 0.66 -19.34
C LEU A 332 -7.24 0.03 -17.93
N ASP A 333 -8.41 -0.20 -17.32
CA ASP A 333 -8.54 -1.05 -16.12
C ASP A 333 -8.12 -2.50 -16.41
N SER A 334 -8.43 -3.00 -17.62
CA SER A 334 -8.14 -4.38 -18.00
C SER A 334 -6.64 -4.64 -18.12
N SER A 335 -6.20 -5.83 -17.72
CA SER A 335 -4.81 -6.25 -17.93
C SER A 335 -4.54 -6.41 -19.43
N LEU A 336 -3.27 -6.31 -19.83
CA LEU A 336 -2.88 -6.52 -21.23
C LEU A 336 -3.32 -7.89 -21.75
N ASN A 337 -3.22 -8.94 -20.93
CA ASN A 337 -3.67 -10.29 -21.28
C ASN A 337 -5.19 -10.36 -21.47
N THR A 338 -5.96 -9.68 -20.61
CA THR A 338 -7.42 -9.60 -20.76
C THR A 338 -7.79 -8.85 -22.04
N LEU A 339 -7.10 -7.74 -22.35
CA LEU A 339 -7.31 -7.01 -23.60
C LEU A 339 -7.05 -7.89 -24.81
N LYS A 340 -5.88 -8.55 -24.87
CA LYS A 340 -5.51 -9.50 -25.93
C LYS A 340 -6.57 -10.59 -26.15
N THR A 341 -6.95 -11.27 -25.07
CA THR A 341 -7.94 -12.35 -25.13
C THR A 341 -9.27 -11.84 -25.67
N ARG A 342 -9.77 -10.73 -25.12
CA ARG A 342 -11.09 -10.20 -25.47
C ARG A 342 -11.16 -9.60 -26.86
N ILE A 343 -10.07 -8.98 -27.33
CA ILE A 343 -9.98 -8.43 -28.67
C ILE A 343 -10.02 -9.57 -29.70
N ASN A 344 -9.22 -10.62 -29.51
CA ASN A 344 -9.24 -11.79 -30.38
C ASN A 344 -10.62 -12.45 -30.42
N GLU A 345 -11.26 -12.66 -29.27
CA GLU A 345 -12.61 -13.23 -29.18
C GLU A 345 -13.66 -12.36 -29.90
N LEU A 346 -13.57 -11.04 -29.79
CA LEU A 346 -14.49 -10.11 -30.46
C LEU A 346 -14.28 -10.08 -31.97
N ILE A 347 -13.03 -10.01 -32.44
CA ILE A 347 -12.71 -10.03 -33.87
C ILE A 347 -13.19 -11.35 -34.50
N ASN A 348 -12.94 -12.48 -33.84
CA ASN A 348 -13.41 -13.79 -34.30
C ASN A 348 -14.95 -13.90 -34.35
N ALA A 349 -15.65 -13.13 -33.52
CA ALA A 349 -17.10 -13.00 -33.53
C ALA A 349 -17.63 -11.99 -34.58
N GLY A 350 -16.77 -11.46 -35.46
CA GLY A 350 -17.13 -10.46 -36.46
C GLY A 350 -17.35 -9.04 -35.91
N TYR A 351 -16.91 -8.76 -34.68
CA TYR A 351 -17.07 -7.44 -34.07
C TYR A 351 -15.97 -6.47 -34.54
N ASP A 352 -16.36 -5.41 -35.24
CA ASP A 352 -15.43 -4.38 -35.71
C ASP A 352 -15.10 -3.36 -34.60
N LEU A 353 -13.90 -3.49 -34.03
CA LEU A 353 -13.39 -2.61 -32.98
C LEU A 353 -13.05 -1.18 -33.45
N SER A 354 -12.87 -0.97 -34.77
CA SER A 354 -12.52 0.34 -35.32
C SER A 354 -13.71 1.30 -35.32
N THR A 355 -14.93 0.78 -35.53
CA THR A 355 -16.16 1.56 -35.60
C THR A 355 -17.05 1.39 -34.38
N SER A 356 -17.00 0.23 -33.73
CA SER A 356 -17.88 -0.10 -32.61
C SER A 356 -17.38 0.41 -31.26
N SER A 357 -18.24 0.35 -30.23
CA SER A 357 -17.86 0.69 -28.86
C SER A 357 -16.82 -0.29 -28.32
N ILE A 358 -15.72 0.23 -27.76
CA ILE A 358 -14.68 -0.55 -27.09
C ILE A 358 -14.96 -0.82 -25.60
N THR A 359 -16.08 -0.33 -25.08
CA THR A 359 -16.45 -0.52 -23.66
C THR A 359 -16.55 -1.98 -23.19
N PRO A 360 -16.90 -2.99 -24.03
CA PRO A 360 -16.88 -4.40 -23.61
C PRO A 360 -15.53 -4.88 -23.08
N LEU A 361 -14.43 -4.24 -23.48
CA LEU A 361 -13.07 -4.60 -23.06
C LEU A 361 -12.84 -4.42 -21.55
N SER A 362 -13.60 -3.54 -20.87
CA SER A 362 -13.52 -3.30 -19.42
C SER A 362 -14.67 -3.91 -18.61
N TRP A 363 -15.61 -4.58 -19.26
CA TRP A 363 -16.78 -5.13 -18.56
C TRP A 363 -16.42 -6.27 -17.61
N SER A 364 -17.29 -6.52 -16.63
CA SER A 364 -17.21 -7.73 -15.82
C SER A 364 -17.29 -8.97 -16.70
N LEU A 365 -16.63 -10.06 -16.27
CA LEU A 365 -16.60 -11.31 -17.02
C LEU A 365 -18.01 -11.80 -17.42
N LYS A 366 -18.98 -11.68 -16.51
CA LYS A 366 -20.39 -12.04 -16.75
C LYS A 366 -21.00 -11.24 -17.90
N ARG A 367 -20.84 -9.91 -17.89
CA ARG A 367 -21.39 -9.02 -18.93
C ARG A 367 -20.69 -9.23 -20.27
N TYR A 368 -19.36 -9.36 -20.24
CA TYR A 368 -18.56 -9.61 -21.43
C TYR A 368 -18.97 -10.92 -22.12
N LYS A 369 -19.02 -12.05 -21.38
CA LYS A 369 -19.45 -13.34 -21.93
C LYS A 369 -20.87 -13.32 -22.47
N ALA A 370 -21.80 -12.61 -21.81
CA ALA A 370 -23.17 -12.47 -22.29
C ALA A 370 -23.25 -11.72 -23.63
N LYS A 371 -22.41 -10.70 -23.83
CA LYS A 371 -22.32 -9.99 -25.11
C LYS A 371 -21.69 -10.85 -26.19
N LEU A 372 -20.61 -11.57 -25.89
CA LEU A 372 -19.95 -12.46 -26.84
C LEU A 372 -20.91 -13.56 -27.34
N LYS A 373 -21.70 -14.16 -26.45
CA LYS A 373 -22.73 -15.14 -26.84
C LYS A 373 -23.78 -14.58 -27.82
N LYS A 374 -24.14 -13.31 -27.69
CA LYS A 374 -25.08 -12.62 -28.60
C LYS A 374 -24.46 -12.20 -29.94
N LEU A 375 -23.14 -12.25 -30.06
CA LEU A 375 -22.43 -11.98 -31.32
C LEU A 375 -22.22 -13.28 -32.11
N ASN A 376 -22.08 -14.40 -31.40
CA ASN A 376 -21.83 -15.72 -31.99
C ASN A 376 -23.11 -16.51 -32.33
N GLY A 377 -24.29 -16.01 -31.95
CA GLY A 377 -25.58 -16.61 -32.23
C GLY A 377 -26.56 -15.53 -32.58
#